data_AF-A0A2T2RL16-F1
#
_entry.id   AF-A0A2T2RL16-F1
#
_cell.length_a   1.000
_cell.length_b   1.000
_cell.length_c   1.000
_cell.angle_alpha   90.00
_cell.angle_beta   90.00
_cell.angle_gamma   90.00
#
_symmetry.space_group_name_H-M   'P 1'
#
loop_
_entity.id
_entity.type
_entity.pdbx_description
1 polymer ?
#
loop_
_entity_poly.entity_id
_entity_poly.type
_entity_poly.pdbx_seq_one_letter_code
_entity_poly.pdbx_strand_id
1 'polypeptide(L)'
;MRFEVPLYTLAEGARYLRVRPTTFSTWAQGYRRHPPGRSAVKAGPIITATKGKRGEPRLPFVGLAEAHVVAALRRGLGEQPVSLQRIRHAVEMLRQELGVEHALAQRSLYTDGAQLLYAYDEAAGGGELAGLTELVSGQRVFREVVRDYLKRITYGDDGWAARLQLPETDLLEVDPHVGFGRPLLVGILRCP
;
A
#
# COMPACT_ATOMS: atom_id res chain seq x y z
N MET A 1 -5.17 -0.51 -18.06
CA MET A 1 -4.05 0.39 -17.68
C MET A 1 -3.74 0.31 -16.18
N ARG A 2 -4.69 0.61 -15.28
CA ARG A 2 -4.44 0.63 -13.82
C ARG A 2 -3.96 -0.69 -13.20
N PHE A 3 -4.53 -1.81 -13.62
CA PHE A 3 -4.38 -3.10 -12.93
C PHE A 3 -3.36 -4.05 -13.58
N GLU A 4 -3.39 -4.18 -14.90
CA GLU A 4 -2.65 -5.25 -15.60
C GLU A 4 -1.33 -4.80 -16.22
N VAL A 5 -1.28 -3.54 -16.71
CA VAL A 5 -0.13 -3.05 -17.48
C VAL A 5 0.96 -2.61 -16.51
N PRO A 6 2.14 -3.25 -16.49
CA PRO A 6 3.23 -2.81 -15.64
C PRO A 6 3.81 -1.49 -16.18
N LEU A 7 3.69 -0.42 -15.41
CA LEU A 7 4.15 0.92 -15.78
C LEU A 7 5.51 1.25 -15.18
N TYR A 8 5.84 0.66 -14.03
CA TYR A 8 7.03 0.99 -13.27
C TYR A 8 7.91 -0.22 -13.02
N THR A 9 9.22 -0.01 -13.00
CA THR A 9 10.15 -0.94 -12.37
C THR A 9 9.96 -0.93 -10.85
N LEU A 10 10.38 -2.00 -10.17
CA LEU A 10 10.38 -2.02 -8.69
C LEU A 10 11.31 -0.95 -8.10
N ALA A 11 12.36 -0.56 -8.83
CA ALA A 11 13.29 0.49 -8.41
C ALA A 11 12.64 1.88 -8.47
N GLU A 12 11.84 2.15 -9.51
CA GLU A 12 11.06 3.38 -9.61
C GLU A 12 10.01 3.46 -8.51
N GLY A 13 9.22 2.40 -8.30
CA GLY A 13 8.24 2.37 -7.20
C GLY A 13 8.88 2.59 -5.83
N ALA A 14 10.01 1.94 -5.56
CA ALA A 14 10.79 2.15 -4.34
C ALA A 14 11.25 3.62 -4.18
N ARG A 15 11.74 4.23 -5.27
CA ARG A 15 12.17 5.63 -5.29
C ARG A 15 11.01 6.58 -5.03
N TYR A 16 9.90 6.42 -5.75
CA TYR A 16 8.71 7.26 -5.64
C TYR A 16 8.13 7.25 -4.22
N LEU A 17 8.15 6.09 -3.55
CA LEU A 17 7.58 5.94 -2.21
C LEU A 17 8.61 6.09 -1.07
N ARG A 18 9.88 6.39 -1.40
CA ARG A 18 10.98 6.54 -0.44
C ARG A 18 11.14 5.28 0.43
N VAL A 19 11.05 4.12 -0.20
CA VAL A 19 11.25 2.81 0.43
C VAL A 19 12.57 2.24 -0.07
N ARG A 20 13.33 1.58 0.81
CA ARG A 20 14.58 0.90 0.39
C ARG A 20 14.26 -0.13 -0.71
N PRO A 21 15.01 -0.18 -1.83
CA PRO A 21 14.70 -1.07 -2.95
C PRO A 21 14.59 -2.56 -2.57
N THR A 22 15.40 -3.02 -1.62
CA THR A 22 15.36 -4.40 -1.12
C THR A 22 14.08 -4.70 -0.34
N THR A 23 13.62 -3.75 0.48
CA THR A 23 12.34 -3.83 1.19
C THR A 23 11.18 -3.86 0.21
N PHE A 24 11.16 -2.93 -0.75
CA PHE A 24 10.12 -2.87 -1.78
C PHE A 24 10.06 -4.14 -2.62
N SER A 25 11.23 -4.68 -3.01
CA SER A 25 11.32 -5.96 -3.72
C SER A 25 10.74 -7.11 -2.90
N THR A 26 10.94 -7.11 -1.58
CA THR A 26 10.35 -8.11 -0.68
C THR A 26 8.83 -8.00 -0.63
N TRP A 27 8.28 -6.79 -0.75
CA TRP A 27 6.82 -6.59 -0.81
C TRP A 27 6.24 -7.15 -2.11
N ALA A 28 6.91 -6.91 -3.24
CA ALA A 28 6.46 -7.32 -4.57
C ALA A 28 6.66 -8.82 -4.86
N GLN A 29 7.67 -9.45 -4.25
CA GLN A 29 8.05 -10.83 -4.59
C GLN A 29 7.82 -11.81 -3.45
N GLY A 30 7.64 -11.31 -2.23
CA GLY A 30 7.78 -12.12 -1.04
C GLY A 30 9.22 -12.51 -0.76
N TYR A 31 9.38 -13.51 0.11
CA TYR A 31 10.70 -14.04 0.44
C TYR A 31 10.62 -15.49 0.92
N ARG A 32 11.75 -16.18 0.82
CA ARG A 32 12.03 -17.41 1.54
C ARG A 32 13.39 -17.28 2.22
N ARG A 33 13.42 -17.42 3.54
CA ARG A 33 14.63 -17.35 4.37
C ARG A 33 14.87 -18.70 5.04
N HIS A 34 16.14 -19.05 5.22
CA HIS A 34 16.57 -20.26 5.90
C HIS A 34 17.43 -19.88 7.10
N PRO A 35 16.82 -19.63 8.28
CA PRO A 35 17.59 -19.34 9.47
C PRO A 35 18.36 -20.59 9.93
N PRO A 36 19.60 -20.45 10.42
CA PRO A 36 20.35 -21.59 10.97
C PRO A 36 19.57 -22.27 12.09
N GLY A 37 19.45 -23.60 12.03
CA GLY A 37 18.78 -24.41 13.06
C GLY A 37 17.25 -24.22 13.14
N ARG A 38 16.62 -23.60 12.13
CA ARG A 38 15.15 -23.43 12.08
C ARG A 38 14.59 -23.76 10.70
N SER A 39 13.30 -24.08 10.67
CA SER A 39 12.55 -24.29 9.43
C SER A 39 12.55 -23.03 8.56
N ALA A 40 12.51 -23.25 7.24
CA ALA A 40 12.46 -22.16 6.27
C ALA A 40 11.22 -21.28 6.49
N VAL A 41 11.41 -19.96 6.57
CA VAL A 41 10.33 -18.98 6.68
C VAL A 41 10.01 -18.46 5.29
N LYS A 42 8.76 -18.64 4.84
CA LYS A 42 8.29 -18.14 3.54
C LYS A 42 7.13 -17.16 3.75
N ALA A 43 7.13 -16.10 2.95
CA ALA A 43 6.00 -15.18 2.85
C ALA A 43 5.77 -14.80 1.37
N GLY A 44 4.50 -14.70 0.95
CA GLY A 44 4.12 -14.33 -0.42
C GLY A 44 4.38 -12.84 -0.74
N PRO A 45 3.87 -12.28 -1.85
CA PRO A 45 3.83 -10.83 -2.06
C PRO A 45 2.72 -10.16 -1.22
N ILE A 46 2.84 -8.87 -0.91
CA ILE A 46 1.74 -8.06 -0.30
C ILE A 46 1.21 -6.99 -1.24
N ILE A 47 1.95 -6.68 -2.31
CA ILE A 47 1.54 -5.75 -3.36
C ILE A 47 1.50 -6.46 -4.70
N THR A 48 0.71 -5.92 -5.61
CA THR A 48 0.52 -6.41 -6.96
C THR A 48 1.76 -6.10 -7.78
N ALA A 49 2.40 -7.12 -8.31
CA ALA A 49 3.49 -6.99 -9.26
C ALA A 49 3.52 -8.21 -10.18
N THR A 50 3.83 -7.99 -11.45
CA THR A 50 4.01 -9.07 -12.42
C THR A 50 5.38 -9.73 -12.27
N LYS A 51 5.51 -10.95 -12.79
CA LYS A 51 6.81 -11.62 -12.92
C LYS A 51 7.60 -10.94 -14.05
N GLY A 52 8.91 -10.85 -13.89
CA GLY A 52 9.80 -10.23 -14.87
C GLY A 52 11.24 -10.13 -14.37
N LYS A 53 12.16 -9.74 -15.24
CA LYS A 53 13.58 -9.57 -14.91
C LYS A 53 13.83 -8.24 -14.20
N ARG A 54 15.02 -8.11 -13.62
CA ARG A 54 15.46 -6.85 -13.01
C ARG A 54 15.58 -5.79 -14.10
N GLY A 55 15.03 -4.60 -13.86
CA GLY A 55 15.06 -3.48 -14.80
C GLY A 55 13.87 -3.44 -15.76
N GLU A 56 13.07 -4.49 -15.85
CA GLU A 56 11.81 -4.48 -16.60
C GLU A 56 10.68 -3.85 -15.76
N PRO A 57 9.73 -3.14 -16.40
CA PRO A 57 8.49 -2.74 -15.75
C PRO A 57 7.76 -3.97 -15.22
N ARG A 58 7.38 -3.92 -13.94
CA ARG A 58 6.71 -5.03 -13.24
C ARG A 58 5.56 -4.57 -12.34
N LEU A 59 5.49 -3.28 -12.07
CA LEU A 59 4.55 -2.71 -11.13
C LEU A 59 3.45 -1.99 -11.94
N PRO A 60 2.22 -2.52 -11.98
CA PRO A 60 1.08 -1.75 -12.44
C PRO A 60 0.78 -0.60 -11.47
N PHE A 61 -0.03 0.38 -11.89
CA PHE A 61 -0.39 1.51 -11.04
C PHE A 61 -1.06 1.07 -9.74
N VAL A 62 -1.95 0.07 -9.79
CA VAL A 62 -2.59 -0.48 -8.60
C VAL A 62 -1.53 -0.97 -7.60
N GLY A 63 -0.48 -1.65 -8.07
CA GLY A 63 0.62 -2.11 -7.22
C GLY A 63 1.40 -0.97 -6.57
N LEU A 64 1.55 0.17 -7.25
CA LEU A 64 2.14 1.38 -6.67
C LEU A 64 1.24 1.98 -5.58
N ALA A 65 -0.07 2.05 -5.83
CA ALA A 65 -1.04 2.53 -4.84
C ALA A 65 -1.09 1.61 -3.59
N GLU A 66 -1.14 0.29 -3.77
CA GLU A 66 -1.07 -0.67 -2.67
C GLU A 66 0.24 -0.52 -1.88
N ALA A 67 1.36 -0.32 -2.56
CA ALA A 67 2.65 -0.11 -1.90
C ALA A 67 2.72 1.20 -1.10
N HIS A 68 2.05 2.24 -1.56
CA HIS A 68 1.91 3.50 -0.81
C HIS A 68 1.14 3.28 0.49
N VAL A 69 0.05 2.50 0.45
CA VAL A 69 -0.70 2.12 1.65
C VAL A 69 0.14 1.24 2.58
N VAL A 70 0.84 0.23 2.08
CA VAL A 70 1.76 -0.58 2.89
C VAL A 70 2.81 0.30 3.57
N ALA A 71 3.36 1.29 2.85
CA ALA A 71 4.31 2.23 3.42
C ALA A 71 3.68 3.09 4.53
N ALA A 72 2.42 3.53 4.36
CA ALA A 72 1.68 4.25 5.39
C ALA A 72 1.47 3.40 6.65
N LEU A 73 0.99 2.16 6.49
CA LEU A 73 0.78 1.23 7.61
C LEU A 73 2.09 0.87 8.32
N ARG A 74 3.19 0.72 7.56
CA ARG A 74 4.52 0.44 8.12
C ARG A 74 5.13 1.65 8.81
N ARG A 75 4.80 2.87 8.36
CA ARG A 75 5.19 4.13 9.00
C ARG A 75 4.33 4.46 10.21
N GLY A 76 3.12 3.92 10.33
CA GLY A 76 2.19 4.16 11.44
C GLY A 76 2.90 4.17 12.79
N LEU A 77 3.09 5.39 13.31
CA LEU A 77 3.92 5.72 14.46
C LEU A 77 3.17 5.41 15.76
N GLY A 78 3.33 4.18 16.24
CA GLY A 78 3.48 3.94 17.69
C GLY A 78 4.96 4.00 18.07
N GLU A 79 5.30 3.67 19.32
CA GLU A 79 6.70 3.53 19.78
C GLU A 79 7.49 2.50 18.93
N GLN A 80 6.80 1.60 18.23
CA GLN A 80 7.38 0.58 17.36
C GLN A 80 6.63 0.48 16.00
N PRO A 81 7.34 0.37 14.87
CA PRO A 81 6.72 0.19 13.55
C PRO A 81 6.04 -1.17 13.37
N VAL A 82 4.82 -1.19 12.81
CA VAL A 82 4.03 -2.42 12.60
C VAL A 82 4.75 -3.44 11.72
N SER A 83 5.07 -4.61 12.26
CA SER A 83 5.83 -5.68 11.62
C SER A 83 5.26 -6.04 10.26
N LEU A 84 6.15 -6.32 9.31
CA LEU A 84 5.73 -6.64 7.95
C LEU A 84 4.90 -7.93 7.88
N GLN A 85 5.12 -8.85 8.83
CA GLN A 85 4.31 -10.05 8.97
C GLN A 85 2.89 -9.70 9.42
N ARG A 86 2.73 -8.81 10.40
CA ARG A 86 1.41 -8.35 10.84
C ARG A 86 0.66 -7.62 9.73
N ILE A 87 1.34 -6.71 9.01
CA ILE A 87 0.78 -6.04 7.82
C ILE A 87 0.33 -7.09 6.81
N ARG A 88 1.12 -8.13 6.55
CA ARG A 88 0.73 -9.18 5.60
C ARG A 88 -0.56 -9.90 6.00
N HIS A 89 -0.70 -10.28 7.26
CA HIS A 89 -1.93 -10.93 7.72
C HIS A 89 -3.12 -9.98 7.65
N ALA A 90 -2.92 -8.72 8.03
CA ALA A 90 -3.94 -7.68 7.92
C ALA A 90 -4.39 -7.44 6.47
N VAL A 91 -3.45 -7.37 5.52
CA VAL A 91 -3.76 -7.20 4.08
C VAL A 91 -4.53 -8.39 3.54
N GLU A 92 -4.15 -9.61 3.93
CA GLU A 92 -4.86 -10.82 3.51
C GLU A 92 -6.29 -10.86 4.07
N MET A 93 -6.45 -10.51 5.35
CA MET A 93 -7.78 -10.35 5.96
C MET A 93 -8.60 -9.29 5.21
N LEU A 94 -8.03 -8.12 4.93
CA LEU A 94 -8.74 -7.05 4.21
C LEU A 94 -9.19 -7.49 2.81
N ARG A 95 -8.39 -8.28 2.10
CA ARG A 95 -8.79 -8.85 0.79
C ARG A 95 -10.00 -9.77 0.91
N GLN A 96 -10.03 -10.59 1.97
CA GLN A 96 -11.11 -11.54 2.22
C GLN A 96 -12.39 -10.83 2.65
N GLU A 97 -12.31 -9.91 3.60
CA GLU A 97 -13.46 -9.18 4.14
C GLU A 97 -14.06 -8.19 3.13
N LEU A 98 -13.23 -7.48 2.37
CA LEU A 98 -13.71 -6.56 1.33
C LEU A 98 -14.09 -7.27 0.03
N GLY A 99 -13.77 -8.57 -0.10
CA GLY A 99 -14.08 -9.38 -1.28
C GLY A 99 -13.39 -8.91 -2.56
N VAL A 100 -12.26 -8.20 -2.45
CA VAL A 100 -11.54 -7.64 -3.60
C VAL A 100 -10.04 -7.93 -3.55
N GLU A 101 -9.47 -8.27 -4.72
CA GLU A 101 -8.04 -8.63 -4.83
C GLU A 101 -7.12 -7.46 -4.45
N HIS A 102 -7.47 -6.25 -4.89
CA HIS A 102 -6.68 -5.04 -4.70
C HIS A 102 -7.19 -4.19 -3.54
N ALA A 103 -7.64 -4.79 -2.44
CA ALA A 103 -8.24 -4.13 -1.29
C ALA A 103 -7.53 -2.82 -0.86
N LEU A 104 -6.18 -2.78 -0.91
CA LEU A 104 -5.42 -1.60 -0.51
C LEU A 104 -5.54 -0.41 -1.47
N ALA A 105 -6.00 -0.62 -2.69
CA ALA A 105 -6.22 0.43 -3.69
C ALA A 105 -7.71 0.81 -3.84
N GLN A 106 -8.61 0.24 -3.03
CA GLN A 106 -10.04 0.54 -3.05
C GLN A 106 -10.38 1.64 -2.02
N ARG A 107 -11.34 2.50 -2.35
CA ARG A 107 -11.85 3.55 -1.45
C ARG A 107 -12.41 3.00 -0.14
N SER A 108 -12.99 1.80 -0.16
CA SER A 108 -13.55 1.13 1.03
C SER A 108 -12.51 0.90 2.12
N LEU A 109 -11.22 0.80 1.77
CA LEU A 109 -10.16 0.74 2.77
C LEU A 109 -10.22 1.97 3.68
N TYR A 110 -10.42 3.16 3.13
CA TYR A 110 -10.44 4.40 3.89
C TYR A 110 -11.64 4.47 4.84
N THR A 111 -12.81 3.97 4.41
CA THR A 111 -14.06 4.04 5.17
C THR A 111 -14.16 2.92 6.21
N ASP A 112 -13.85 1.69 5.81
CA ASP A 112 -14.15 0.48 6.58
C ASP A 112 -12.88 -0.19 7.12
N GLY A 113 -11.73 0.04 6.47
CA GLY A 113 -10.48 -0.63 6.78
C GLY A 113 -9.98 -0.39 8.20
N ALA A 114 -10.23 0.78 8.79
CA ALA A 114 -9.84 1.05 10.17
C ALA A 114 -10.60 0.16 11.17
N GLN A 115 -11.92 0.03 11.00
CA GLN A 115 -12.74 -0.84 11.84
C GLN A 115 -12.35 -2.31 11.65
N LEU A 116 -12.13 -2.76 10.41
CA LEU A 116 -11.73 -4.13 10.10
C LEU A 116 -10.36 -4.48 10.71
N LEU A 117 -9.39 -3.57 10.59
CA LEU A 117 -8.06 -3.76 11.18
C LEU A 117 -8.09 -3.82 12.69
N TYR A 118 -8.89 -2.96 13.34
CA TYR A 118 -9.07 -2.99 14.79
C TYR A 118 -9.71 -4.31 15.25
N ALA A 119 -10.82 -4.72 14.61
CA ALA A 119 -11.51 -5.97 14.96
C ALA A 119 -10.60 -7.20 14.81
N TYR A 120 -9.79 -7.24 13.75
CA TYR A 120 -8.79 -8.28 13.56
C TYR A 120 -7.68 -8.24 14.62
N ASP A 121 -7.22 -7.05 15.01
CA ASP A 121 -6.19 -6.93 16.05
C ASP A 121 -6.67 -7.51 17.38
N GLU A 122 -7.88 -7.13 17.81
CA GLU A 122 -8.52 -7.62 19.03
C GLU A 122 -8.71 -9.13 19.01
N ALA A 123 -9.24 -9.68 17.90
CA ALA A 123 -9.45 -11.12 17.74
C ALA A 123 -8.14 -11.93 17.81
N ALA A 124 -7.02 -11.33 17.42
CA ALA A 124 -5.70 -11.96 17.43
C ALA A 124 -4.88 -11.67 18.70
N GLY A 125 -5.51 -11.19 19.77
CA GLY A 125 -4.88 -10.95 21.08
C GLY A 125 -4.30 -9.55 21.28
N GLY A 126 -4.61 -8.61 20.38
CA GLY A 126 -4.23 -7.20 20.46
C GLY A 126 -2.76 -6.91 20.18
N GLY A 127 -2.44 -5.62 20.06
CA GLY A 127 -1.07 -5.11 20.18
C GLY A 127 -0.67 -4.12 19.10
N GLU A 128 -0.26 -4.63 17.93
CA GLU A 128 0.54 -3.86 16.98
C GLU A 128 -0.29 -3.02 16.00
N LEU A 129 -1.49 -3.47 15.63
CA LEU A 129 -2.36 -2.73 14.69
C LEU A 129 -3.28 -1.73 15.41
N ALA A 130 -3.53 -1.90 16.71
CA ALA A 130 -4.27 -0.94 17.52
C ALA A 130 -3.68 0.48 17.41
N GLY A 131 -2.35 0.59 17.29
CA GLY A 131 -1.66 1.86 17.07
C GLY A 131 -1.97 2.56 15.74
N LEU A 132 -2.60 1.89 14.77
CA LEU A 132 -2.97 2.48 13.48
C LEU A 132 -4.33 3.19 13.51
N THR A 133 -5.13 2.92 14.53
CA THR A 133 -6.51 3.41 14.62
C THR A 133 -6.75 4.17 15.91
N GLU A 134 -7.80 4.97 15.93
CA GLU A 134 -8.28 5.72 17.08
C GLU A 134 -9.80 5.78 17.06
N LEU A 135 -10.41 6.01 18.22
CA LEU A 135 -11.85 6.17 18.34
C LEU A 135 -12.19 7.65 18.22
N VAL A 136 -12.93 8.01 17.18
CA VAL A 136 -13.42 9.38 16.95
C VAL A 136 -14.94 9.33 16.84
N SER A 137 -15.63 10.05 17.71
CA SER A 137 -17.09 10.14 17.70
C SER A 137 -17.80 8.77 17.69
N GLY A 138 -17.22 7.77 18.38
CA GLY A 138 -17.76 6.41 18.46
C GLY A 138 -17.41 5.49 17.28
N GLN A 139 -16.68 5.97 16.26
CA GLN A 139 -16.22 5.16 15.13
C GLN A 139 -14.71 4.96 15.16
N ARG A 140 -14.24 3.76 14.84
CA ARG A 140 -12.80 3.51 14.63
C ARG A 140 -12.39 4.08 13.29
N VAL A 141 -11.40 4.96 13.32
CA VAL A 141 -10.84 5.61 12.14
C VAL A 141 -9.33 5.44 12.14
N PHE A 142 -8.71 5.56 10.97
CA PHE A 142 -7.26 5.63 10.89
C PHE A 142 -6.76 6.87 11.62
N ARG A 143 -5.66 6.71 12.37
CA ARG A 143 -4.96 7.84 12.96
C ARG A 143 -4.57 8.84 11.88
N GLU A 144 -4.53 10.11 12.24
CA GLU A 144 -4.20 11.22 11.35
C GLU A 144 -2.99 10.93 10.45
N VAL A 145 -1.89 10.42 11.02
CA VAL A 145 -0.68 10.09 10.25
C VAL A 145 -0.93 9.07 9.13
N VAL A 146 -1.73 8.04 9.36
CA VAL A 146 -2.07 7.06 8.32
C VAL A 146 -3.04 7.70 7.32
N ARG A 147 -4.01 8.45 7.84
CA ARG A 147 -5.03 9.13 7.04
C ARG A 147 -4.42 10.12 6.06
N ASP A 148 -3.39 10.86 6.45
CA ASP A 148 -2.71 11.84 5.59
C ASP A 148 -1.98 11.18 4.43
N TYR A 149 -1.50 9.95 4.62
CA TYR A 149 -1.00 9.15 3.50
C TYR A 149 -2.14 8.67 2.61
N LEU A 150 -3.23 8.18 3.17
CA LEU A 150 -4.37 7.68 2.38
C LEU A 150 -5.03 8.81 1.57
N LYS A 151 -5.09 10.04 2.09
CA LYS A 151 -5.60 11.23 1.40
C LYS A 151 -4.80 11.60 0.13
N ARG A 152 -3.56 11.12 -0.01
CA ARG A 152 -2.75 11.31 -1.23
C ARG A 152 -3.24 10.49 -2.42
N ILE A 153 -4.12 9.51 -2.20
CA ILE A 153 -4.76 8.74 -3.26
C ILE A 153 -6.05 9.45 -3.66
N THR A 154 -6.14 9.83 -4.94
CA THR A 154 -7.41 10.21 -5.54
C THR A 154 -8.06 8.98 -6.14
N TYR A 155 -9.30 8.71 -5.76
CA TYR A 155 -10.10 7.60 -6.26
C TYR A 155 -10.96 8.05 -7.44
N GLY A 156 -11.05 7.21 -8.48
CA GLY A 156 -12.00 7.40 -9.58
C GLY A 156 -13.43 7.12 -9.15
N ASP A 157 -14.38 7.34 -10.07
CA ASP A 157 -15.82 7.11 -9.85
C ASP A 157 -16.14 5.62 -9.61
N ASP A 158 -15.29 4.74 -10.11
CA ASP A 158 -15.35 3.29 -9.87
C ASP A 158 -14.81 2.86 -8.50
N GLY A 159 -14.43 3.81 -7.65
CA GLY A 159 -13.96 3.54 -6.28
C GLY A 159 -12.52 3.04 -6.19
N TRP A 160 -11.78 2.99 -7.30
CA TRP A 160 -10.39 2.53 -7.34
C TRP A 160 -9.42 3.70 -7.38
N ALA A 161 -8.20 3.48 -6.87
CA ALA A 161 -7.12 4.45 -7.01
C ALA A 161 -6.96 4.82 -8.50
N ALA A 162 -7.01 6.12 -8.78
CA ALA A 162 -6.86 6.67 -10.12
C ALA A 162 -5.61 7.54 -10.22
N ARG A 163 -5.28 8.29 -9.16
CA ARG A 163 -4.09 9.14 -9.10
C ARG A 163 -3.46 9.06 -7.72
N LEU A 164 -2.14 9.23 -7.65
CA LEU A 164 -1.39 9.19 -6.40
C LEU A 164 -0.40 10.35 -6.33
N GLN A 165 -0.56 11.21 -5.32
CA GLN A 165 0.41 12.23 -4.98
C GLN A 165 1.61 11.59 -4.25
N LEU A 166 2.82 11.91 -4.69
CA LEU A 166 4.02 11.30 -4.13
C LEU A 166 4.27 11.77 -2.70
N PRO A 167 4.73 10.90 -1.78
CA PRO A 167 4.88 11.25 -0.37
C PRO A 167 6.00 12.28 -0.08
N GLU A 168 6.91 12.52 -1.02
CA GLU A 168 8.00 13.50 -0.85
C GLU A 168 7.54 14.95 -1.08
N THR A 169 6.49 15.16 -1.88
CA THR A 169 6.06 16.49 -2.27
C THR A 169 4.62 16.47 -2.76
N ASP A 170 3.86 17.49 -2.40
CA ASP A 170 2.49 17.67 -2.89
C ASP A 170 2.45 18.23 -4.32
N LEU A 171 3.62 18.50 -4.91
CA LEU A 171 3.76 19.01 -6.27
C LEU A 171 3.82 17.91 -7.33
N LEU A 172 4.07 16.65 -6.96
CA LEU A 172 4.21 15.56 -7.91
C LEU A 172 3.10 14.52 -7.73
N GLU A 173 2.45 14.18 -8.84
CA GLU A 173 1.41 13.17 -8.92
C GLU A 173 1.71 12.18 -10.05
N VAL A 174 1.30 10.93 -9.86
CA VAL A 174 1.27 9.91 -10.91
C VAL A 174 -0.17 9.62 -11.31
N ASP A 175 -0.43 9.62 -12.61
CA ASP A 175 -1.69 9.25 -13.24
C ASP A 175 -1.40 8.23 -14.36
N PRO A 176 -1.90 6.99 -14.29
CA PRO A 176 -1.62 5.96 -15.29
C PRO A 176 -2.16 6.28 -16.69
N HIS A 177 -3.06 7.26 -16.82
CA HIS A 177 -3.62 7.71 -18.08
C HIS A 177 -2.89 8.91 -18.69
N VAL A 178 -1.96 9.54 -17.95
CA VAL A 178 -1.20 10.71 -18.42
C VAL A 178 0.31 10.49 -18.28
N GLY A 179 1.08 10.87 -19.31
CA GLY A 179 2.55 10.76 -19.26
C GLY A 179 3.06 9.34 -18.99
N PHE A 180 2.27 8.32 -19.34
CA PHE A 180 2.53 6.90 -19.05
C PHE A 180 2.74 6.60 -17.56
N GLY A 181 2.03 7.31 -16.68
CA GLY A 181 2.15 7.11 -15.24
C GLY A 181 3.37 7.77 -14.61
N ARG A 182 4.24 8.44 -15.37
CA ARG A 182 5.42 9.12 -14.83
C ARG A 182 5.01 10.26 -13.90
N PRO A 183 5.80 10.58 -12.86
CA PRO A 183 5.52 11.72 -12.00
C PRO A 183 5.49 13.01 -12.80
N LEU A 184 4.40 13.75 -12.66
CA LEU A 184 4.17 15.04 -13.29
C LEU A 184 3.78 16.08 -12.26
N LEU A 185 3.97 17.35 -12.61
CA LEU A 185 3.64 18.46 -11.73
C LEU A 185 2.12 18.61 -11.60
N VAL A 186 1.63 18.73 -10.38
CA VAL A 186 0.20 18.94 -10.09
C VAL A 186 -0.26 20.21 -10.82
N GLY A 187 -1.33 20.08 -11.61
CA GLY A 187 -1.86 21.18 -12.44
C GLY A 187 -1.53 21.06 -13.93
N ILE A 188 -0.45 20.38 -14.32
CA ILE A 188 -0.20 20.05 -15.75
C ILE A 188 -1.22 18.99 -16.24
N LEU A 189 -1.74 18.17 -15.32
CA LEU A 189 -2.74 17.13 -15.58
C LEU A 189 -4.16 17.70 -15.83
N ARG A 190 -4.37 19.01 -15.67
CA ARG A 190 -5.67 19.67 -15.93
C ARG A 190 -5.67 20.28 -17.34
N CYS A 191 -5.71 19.44 -18.37
CA CYS A 191 -6.25 19.92 -19.64
C CYS A 191 -7.78 19.83 -19.57
N PRO A 192 -8.52 20.89 -19.98
CA PRO A 192 -9.99 20.90 -20.00
C PRO A 192 -10.57 19.88 -20.98
#